data_AF-A0A9D1QBY2-F1
#
_entry.id   AF-A0A9D1QBY2-F1
#
_cell.length_a   1.000
_cell.length_b   1.000
_cell.length_c   1.000
_cell.angle_alpha   90.00
_cell.angle_beta   90.00
_cell.angle_gamma   90.00
#
_symmetry.space_group_name_H-M   'P 1'
#
loop_
_entity.id
_entity.type
_entity.pdbx_description
1 polymer ?
#
loop_
_entity_poly.entity_id
_entity_poly.type
_entity_poly.pdbx_seq_one_letter_code
_entity_poly.pdbx_strand_id
1 'polypeptide(L)'
;MWRAGFSGFFGSGEFSGGLFGRFVCLLGNGFQWGRKDGFPGADGSTIQETTNATTIPIYGANGTLLTEGSTIGLKLVDISTNGVLNGNTALVYAIKNPLAFVYSSNIGDWYTNNQSYQNNALWGDKGKKSVYDPCPKGWRAPTDGTWSDFSKTSIFPASSSGTNVANGRTYNSMTWYPAEGYRNYTNYALGYVGSRGFYWSVSVIDASAKSLVFYMSELGTSSIRSRAFGYAVRCVQE
;
A
#
# COMPACT_ATOMS: atom_id res chain seq x y z
N MET A 1 -14.86 -15.71 2.27
CA MET A 1 -14.77 -15.02 0.96
C MET A 1 -14.70 -13.52 1.26
N TRP A 2 -13.49 -12.98 1.38
CA TRP A 2 -13.32 -11.55 1.70
C TRP A 2 -13.63 -10.73 0.44
N ARG A 3 -14.69 -9.91 0.49
CA ARG A 3 -14.90 -8.84 -0.48
C ARG A 3 -13.99 -7.69 -0.06
N ALA A 4 -12.80 -7.60 -0.65
CA ALA A 4 -12.01 -6.38 -0.58
C ALA A 4 -12.82 -5.27 -1.28
N GLY A 5 -13.31 -4.33 -0.49
CA GLY A 5 -14.00 -3.15 -1.00
C GLY A 5 -13.06 -2.38 -1.91
N PHE A 6 -13.53 -2.14 -3.14
CA PHE A 6 -12.91 -1.20 -4.06
C PHE A 6 -12.72 0.15 -3.38
N SER A 7 -11.48 0.61 -3.26
CA SER A 7 -11.17 2.03 -3.06
C SER A 7 -11.45 2.75 -4.37
N GLY A 8 -12.72 3.03 -4.62
CA GLY A 8 -13.16 3.63 -5.88
C GLY A 8 -14.58 4.15 -5.80
N PHE A 9 -14.83 5.15 -4.95
CA PHE A 9 -15.94 6.08 -5.14
C PHE A 9 -15.58 7.43 -4.50
N PHE A 10 -15.05 8.35 -5.31
CA PHE A 10 -15.28 9.77 -5.09
C PHE A 10 -15.95 10.27 -6.37
N GLY A 11 -17.28 10.30 -6.34
CA GLY A 11 -18.07 10.97 -7.36
C GLY A 11 -17.82 12.47 -7.29
N SER A 12 -17.73 13.08 -8.46
CA SER A 12 -17.79 14.52 -8.67
C SER A 12 -19.12 15.07 -8.13
N GLY A 13 -19.13 15.60 -6.91
CA GLY A 13 -20.24 16.34 -6.35
C GLY A 13 -19.75 17.74 -5.97
N GLU A 14 -20.39 18.76 -6.53
CA GLU A 14 -20.14 20.17 -6.22
C GLU A 14 -20.30 20.43 -4.72
N PHE A 15 -19.30 21.08 -4.12
CA PHE A 15 -19.33 21.49 -2.72
C PHE A 15 -20.16 22.76 -2.57
N SER A 16 -21.40 22.60 -2.09
CA SER A 16 -22.17 23.71 -1.52
C SER A 16 -22.50 23.44 -0.05
N GLY A 17 -22.28 24.50 0.74
CA GLY A 17 -22.62 24.74 2.14
C GLY A 17 -23.17 23.62 3.03
N GLY A 18 -22.50 23.43 4.17
CA GLY A 18 -23.20 23.17 5.43
C GLY A 18 -23.34 21.70 5.85
N LEU A 19 -22.25 21.08 6.27
CA LEU A 19 -22.10 20.24 7.48
C LEU A 19 -20.65 19.75 7.44
N PHE A 20 -19.80 20.28 8.31
CA PHE A 20 -18.37 19.99 8.32
C PHE A 20 -18.15 18.50 8.60
N GLY A 21 -17.85 17.78 7.52
CA GLY A 21 -17.81 16.33 7.47
C GLY A 21 -16.68 15.76 8.31
N ARG A 22 -17.04 14.88 9.24
CA ARG A 22 -16.17 13.77 9.65
C ARG A 22 -16.01 12.81 8.47
N PHE A 23 -15.28 13.23 7.44
CA PHE A 23 -14.74 12.28 6.47
C PHE A 23 -13.55 11.61 7.14
N VAL A 24 -13.82 10.46 7.78
CA VAL A 24 -12.78 9.47 8.05
C VAL A 24 -12.20 9.13 6.69
N CYS A 25 -11.02 9.67 6.38
CA CYS A 25 -10.26 9.26 5.22
C CYS A 25 -9.88 7.79 5.48
N LEU A 26 -10.66 6.86 4.95
CA LEU A 26 -10.31 5.44 4.93
C LEU A 26 -9.13 5.32 3.96
N LEU A 27 -7.93 5.37 4.53
CA LEU A 27 -6.71 5.11 3.81
C LEU A 27 -6.72 3.66 3.32
N GLY A 28 -6.39 3.48 2.04
CA GLY A 28 -6.51 2.23 1.31
C GLY A 28 -5.62 1.12 1.89
N ASN A 29 -5.88 -0.11 1.47
CA ASN A 29 -5.02 -1.23 1.86
C ASN A 29 -3.60 -1.06 1.29
N GLY A 30 -2.59 -1.36 2.12
CA GLY A 30 -1.20 -1.47 1.68
C GLY A 30 -0.91 -2.88 1.19
N PHE A 31 -0.08 -3.03 0.15
CA PHE A 31 0.29 -4.32 -0.43
C PHE A 31 1.80 -4.50 -0.34
N GLN A 32 2.26 -5.71 -0.03
CA GLN A 32 3.63 -6.09 -0.34
C GLN A 32 3.74 -6.34 -1.83
N TRP A 33 4.86 -5.94 -2.43
CA TRP A 33 5.01 -5.98 -3.88
C TRP A 33 4.84 -7.40 -4.42
N GLY A 34 3.93 -7.62 -5.36
CA GLY A 34 3.65 -8.96 -5.90
C GLY A 34 2.58 -9.77 -5.15
N ARG A 35 2.01 -9.25 -4.04
CA ARG A 35 0.87 -9.91 -3.34
C ARG A 35 -0.47 -9.44 -3.87
N LYS A 36 -1.42 -10.37 -3.87
CA LYS A 36 -2.83 -10.09 -4.15
C LYS A 36 -3.58 -9.55 -2.93
N ASP A 37 -3.28 -10.12 -1.77
CA ASP A 37 -3.97 -9.79 -0.52
C ASP A 37 -3.36 -8.53 0.09
N GLY A 38 -4.21 -7.53 0.32
CA GLY A 38 -3.82 -6.28 0.95
C GLY A 38 -3.86 -6.36 2.48
N PHE A 39 -3.12 -5.46 3.10
CA PHE A 39 -3.08 -5.24 4.54
C PHE A 39 -3.91 -4.01 4.89
N PRO A 40 -4.60 -4.03 6.03
CA PRO A 40 -5.40 -2.89 6.47
C PRO A 40 -4.56 -1.62 6.57
N GLY A 41 -5.17 -0.49 6.17
CA GLY A 41 -4.57 0.83 6.27
C GLY A 41 -4.62 1.40 7.69
N ALA A 42 -4.40 2.70 7.81
CA ALA A 42 -4.46 3.41 9.08
C ALA A 42 -5.90 3.69 9.52
N ASP A 43 -6.10 3.71 10.84
CA ASP A 43 -7.26 4.38 11.42
C ASP A 43 -7.09 5.89 11.26
N GLY A 44 -7.95 6.49 10.43
CA GLY A 44 -7.96 7.92 10.14
C GLY A 44 -8.06 8.82 11.38
N SER A 45 -8.61 8.33 12.49
CA SER A 45 -8.70 9.07 13.76
C SER A 45 -7.38 9.16 14.51
N THR A 46 -6.41 8.33 14.16
CA THR A 46 -5.11 8.22 14.86
C THR A 46 -3.95 8.84 14.09
N ILE A 47 -4.23 9.41 12.93
CA ILE A 47 -3.20 10.05 12.11
C ILE A 47 -2.79 11.36 12.80
N GLN A 48 -1.52 11.46 13.17
CA GLN A 48 -0.89 12.66 13.72
C GLN A 48 0.35 12.99 12.90
N GLU A 49 0.68 14.27 12.75
CA GLU A 49 1.74 14.73 11.85
C GLU A 49 3.15 14.22 12.20
N THR A 50 3.38 13.81 13.46
CA THR A 50 4.72 13.50 14.00
C THR A 50 4.89 12.06 14.49
N THR A 51 3.84 11.24 14.49
CA THR A 51 3.88 9.86 15.02
C THR A 51 3.39 8.83 14.01
N ASN A 52 3.71 7.56 14.27
CA ASN A 52 3.12 6.45 13.53
C ASN A 52 1.60 6.42 13.77
N ALA A 53 0.83 6.15 12.71
CA ALA A 53 -0.60 5.91 12.85
C ALA A 53 -0.85 4.50 13.36
N THR A 54 -2.05 4.26 13.90
CA THR A 54 -2.49 2.91 14.27
C THR A 54 -3.23 2.25 13.11
N THR A 55 -3.18 0.93 13.03
CA THR A 55 -3.94 0.17 12.04
C THR A 55 -5.43 0.23 12.36
N ILE A 56 -6.27 0.35 11.32
CA ILE A 56 -7.73 0.24 11.49
C ILE A 56 -8.12 -1.10 12.15
N PRO A 57 -9.01 -1.12 13.15
CA PRO A 57 -9.45 -2.37 13.78
C PRO A 57 -10.01 -3.37 12.77
N ILE A 58 -9.58 -4.62 12.86
CA ILE A 58 -9.97 -5.70 11.96
C ILE A 58 -10.87 -6.66 12.72
N TYR A 59 -11.99 -7.05 12.12
CA TYR A 59 -12.93 -7.99 12.75
C TYR A 59 -13.07 -9.26 11.91
N GLY A 60 -13.12 -10.41 12.57
CA GLY A 60 -13.44 -11.69 11.94
C GLY A 60 -14.92 -11.79 11.58
N ALA A 61 -15.29 -12.84 10.83
CA ALA A 61 -16.67 -13.06 10.39
C ALA A 61 -17.69 -13.14 11.55
N ASN A 62 -17.23 -13.54 12.74
CA ASN A 62 -18.05 -13.64 13.94
C ASN A 62 -18.10 -12.34 14.76
N GLY A 63 -17.56 -11.23 14.24
CA GLY A 63 -17.48 -9.94 14.93
C GLY A 63 -16.36 -9.84 15.97
N THR A 64 -15.53 -10.87 16.12
CA THR A 64 -14.38 -10.85 17.05
C THR A 64 -13.29 -9.93 16.53
N LEU A 65 -12.77 -9.04 17.39
CA LEU A 65 -11.59 -8.23 17.08
C LEU A 65 -10.37 -9.14 16.85
N LEU A 66 -9.71 -8.97 15.71
CA LEU A 66 -8.47 -9.66 15.37
C LEU A 66 -7.29 -8.81 15.83
N THR A 67 -6.87 -9.01 17.07
CA THR A 67 -5.77 -8.24 17.67
C THR A 67 -4.46 -8.45 16.90
N GLU A 68 -3.73 -7.37 16.66
CA GLU A 68 -2.38 -7.43 16.08
C GLU A 68 -1.45 -8.31 16.95
N GLY A 69 -0.53 -9.02 16.32
CA GLY A 69 0.35 -10.00 16.97
C GLY A 69 -0.32 -11.33 17.34
N SER A 70 -1.65 -11.44 17.26
CA SER A 70 -2.33 -12.72 17.48
C SER A 70 -2.19 -13.68 16.30
N THR A 71 -2.47 -14.97 16.52
CA THR A 71 -2.37 -16.01 15.48
C THR A 71 -3.29 -15.76 14.29
N ILE A 72 -4.45 -15.13 14.54
CA ILE A 72 -5.53 -14.88 13.58
C ILE A 72 -5.59 -13.43 13.09
N GLY A 73 -4.84 -12.52 13.72
CA GLY A 73 -4.76 -11.10 13.34
C GLY A 73 -3.55 -10.78 12.46
N LEU A 74 -3.34 -9.48 12.24
CA LEU A 74 -2.14 -8.98 11.57
C LEU A 74 -0.92 -9.39 12.38
N LYS A 75 0.01 -10.12 11.76
CA LYS A 75 1.23 -10.61 12.43
C LYS A 75 2.44 -10.45 11.53
N LEU A 76 3.57 -10.14 12.15
CA LEU A 76 4.85 -10.07 11.48
C LEU A 76 5.49 -11.47 11.43
N VAL A 77 6.01 -11.88 10.27
CA VAL A 77 6.63 -13.20 10.08
C VAL A 77 7.99 -13.02 9.39
N ASP A 78 9.07 -13.28 10.10
CA ASP A 78 10.40 -13.35 9.47
C ASP A 78 10.49 -14.66 8.68
N ILE A 79 10.72 -14.54 7.38
CA ILE A 79 10.80 -15.64 6.42
C ILE A 79 11.90 -16.66 6.75
N SER A 80 12.93 -16.24 7.49
CA SER A 80 14.06 -17.07 7.91
C SER A 80 13.76 -17.93 9.13
N THR A 81 12.77 -17.53 9.93
CA THR A 81 12.29 -18.27 11.10
C THR A 81 11.01 -19.00 10.71
N ASN A 82 10.73 -20.20 11.24
CA ASN A 82 9.62 -21.10 10.84
C ASN A 82 9.89 -22.06 9.65
N GLY A 83 11.13 -22.49 9.41
CA GLY A 83 11.40 -23.64 8.54
C GLY A 83 11.43 -23.36 7.03
N VAL A 84 11.92 -22.16 6.66
CA VAL A 84 12.18 -21.71 5.28
C VAL A 84 10.94 -21.73 4.39
N LEU A 85 10.05 -20.78 4.64
CA LEU A 85 9.12 -20.31 3.63
C LEU A 85 9.97 -19.60 2.55
N ASN A 86 10.18 -20.18 1.39
CA ASN A 86 10.95 -19.53 0.32
C ASN A 86 10.35 -19.92 -1.03
N GLY A 87 10.23 -18.93 -1.90
CA GLY A 87 9.65 -19.10 -3.21
C GLY A 87 8.17 -19.45 -3.11
N ASN A 88 7.78 -20.51 -3.81
CA ASN A 88 6.39 -20.95 -3.85
C ASN A 88 5.84 -21.36 -2.47
N THR A 89 6.66 -21.77 -1.51
CA THR A 89 6.16 -22.07 -0.15
C THR A 89 5.78 -20.80 0.60
N ALA A 90 6.55 -19.71 0.46
CA ALA A 90 6.20 -18.39 0.99
C ALA A 90 4.92 -17.84 0.34
N LEU A 91 4.77 -18.00 -0.97
CA LEU A 91 3.56 -17.63 -1.70
C LEU A 91 2.32 -18.39 -1.21
N VAL A 92 2.41 -19.73 -1.08
CA VAL A 92 1.30 -20.55 -0.56
C VAL A 92 0.97 -20.17 0.88
N TYR A 93 1.98 -19.91 1.72
CA TYR A 93 1.77 -19.47 3.09
C TYR A 93 1.04 -18.12 3.16
N ALA A 94 1.48 -17.14 2.35
CA ALA A 94 0.90 -15.81 2.27
C ALA A 94 -0.57 -15.84 1.81
N ILE A 95 -0.92 -16.72 0.86
CA ILE A 95 -2.30 -16.92 0.41
C ILE A 95 -3.17 -17.53 1.52
N LYS A 96 -2.63 -18.48 2.29
CA LYS A 96 -3.35 -19.10 3.42
C LYS A 96 -3.45 -18.17 4.64
N ASN A 97 -2.55 -17.19 4.74
CA ASN A 97 -2.45 -16.24 5.85
C ASN A 97 -2.39 -14.81 5.30
N PRO A 98 -3.51 -14.25 4.81
CA PRO A 98 -3.52 -12.93 4.18
C PRO A 98 -3.05 -11.81 5.13
N LEU A 99 -3.25 -11.99 6.45
CA LEU A 99 -2.80 -11.06 7.49
C LEU A 99 -1.37 -11.34 8.01
N ALA A 100 -0.64 -12.31 7.46
CA ALA A 100 0.78 -12.48 7.77
C ALA A 100 1.62 -11.53 6.91
N PHE A 101 2.25 -10.56 7.54
CA PHE A 101 3.20 -9.63 6.94
C PHE A 101 4.58 -10.30 6.93
N VAL A 102 4.94 -10.94 5.82
CA VAL A 102 6.16 -11.75 5.70
C VAL A 102 7.33 -10.87 5.28
N TYR A 103 8.52 -11.05 5.84
CA TYR A 103 9.68 -10.26 5.42
C TYR A 103 11.00 -11.02 5.59
N SER A 104 12.01 -10.62 4.82
CA SER A 104 13.41 -10.97 5.01
C SER A 104 14.14 -9.74 5.51
N SER A 105 14.69 -9.81 6.71
CA SER A 105 15.57 -8.78 7.27
C SER A 105 16.83 -8.56 6.43
N ASN A 106 17.32 -9.60 5.75
CA ASN A 106 18.54 -9.55 4.94
C ASN A 106 18.36 -8.80 3.62
N ILE A 107 17.30 -9.13 2.85
CA ILE A 107 17.14 -8.61 1.47
C ILE A 107 15.92 -7.71 1.27
N GLY A 108 15.04 -7.56 2.27
CA GLY A 108 13.84 -6.74 2.16
C GLY A 108 12.80 -7.27 1.17
N ASP A 109 12.65 -8.60 1.09
CA ASP A 109 11.64 -9.30 0.27
C ASP A 109 10.74 -10.16 1.17
N TRP A 110 9.54 -10.49 0.72
CA TRP A 110 8.59 -11.36 1.42
C TRP A 110 8.50 -12.76 0.79
N TYR A 111 8.92 -12.91 -0.46
CA TYR A 111 8.83 -14.14 -1.25
C TYR A 111 10.04 -15.05 -1.01
N THR A 112 11.22 -14.48 -0.76
CA THR A 112 12.47 -15.22 -0.56
C THR A 112 13.40 -14.48 0.39
N ASN A 113 14.39 -15.19 0.96
CA ASN A 113 15.51 -14.60 1.70
C ASN A 113 16.81 -14.57 0.88
N ASN A 114 16.76 -14.96 -0.38
CA ASN A 114 17.90 -14.97 -1.29
C ASN A 114 17.53 -14.27 -2.59
N GLN A 115 18.27 -13.21 -2.92
CA GLN A 115 18.01 -12.36 -4.08
C GLN A 115 17.94 -13.15 -5.40
N SER A 116 18.71 -14.24 -5.53
CA SER A 116 18.71 -15.09 -6.73
C SER A 116 17.39 -15.83 -6.98
N TYR A 117 16.50 -15.92 -5.98
CA TYR A 117 15.22 -16.61 -6.07
C TYR A 117 14.01 -15.66 -6.02
N GLN A 118 14.22 -14.36 -6.20
CA GLN A 118 13.12 -13.41 -6.28
C GLN A 118 12.26 -13.66 -7.52
N ASN A 119 10.97 -13.38 -7.41
CA ASN A 119 10.04 -13.52 -8.52
C ASN A 119 9.57 -12.15 -9.01
N ASN A 120 10.08 -11.73 -10.16
CA ASN A 120 9.77 -10.44 -10.78
C ASN A 120 8.45 -10.43 -11.56
N ALA A 121 7.80 -11.59 -11.70
CA ALA A 121 6.59 -11.74 -12.50
C ALA A 121 5.31 -11.80 -11.65
N LEU A 122 5.41 -11.55 -10.34
CA LEU A 122 4.29 -11.74 -9.41
C LEU A 122 3.09 -10.87 -9.77
N TRP A 123 3.24 -9.59 -10.12
CA TRP A 123 2.12 -8.77 -10.66
C TRP A 123 2.04 -8.75 -12.19
N GLY A 124 2.86 -9.57 -12.84
CA GLY A 124 3.01 -9.64 -14.29
C GLY A 124 4.18 -8.80 -14.80
N ASP A 125 4.30 -8.71 -16.12
CA ASP A 125 5.39 -8.05 -16.82
C ASP A 125 4.86 -7.21 -17.99
N LYS A 126 5.53 -6.10 -18.31
CA LYS A 126 5.28 -5.25 -19.50
C LYS A 126 3.79 -4.94 -19.76
N GLY A 127 3.03 -4.64 -18.71
CA GLY A 127 1.62 -4.26 -18.81
C GLY A 127 0.63 -5.43 -18.90
N LYS A 128 1.07 -6.69 -18.82
CA LYS A 128 0.18 -7.85 -18.69
C LYS A 128 -0.03 -8.18 -17.22
N LYS A 129 -1.27 -8.12 -16.73
CA LYS A 129 -1.57 -8.49 -15.33
C LYS A 129 -1.41 -9.98 -15.09
N SER A 130 -0.97 -10.35 -13.90
CA SER A 130 -1.00 -11.73 -13.41
C SER A 130 -2.26 -12.02 -12.59
N VAL A 131 -2.36 -13.26 -12.07
CA VAL A 131 -3.38 -13.65 -11.08
C VAL A 131 -3.18 -13.05 -9.69
N TYR A 132 -1.97 -12.55 -9.39
CA TYR A 132 -1.63 -11.93 -8.11
C TYR A 132 -1.71 -10.41 -8.13
N ASP A 133 -1.94 -9.80 -9.31
CA ASP A 133 -2.26 -8.38 -9.42
C ASP A 133 -3.56 -8.09 -8.63
N PRO A 134 -3.53 -7.16 -7.65
CA PRO A 134 -4.70 -6.86 -6.81
C PRO A 134 -5.80 -6.09 -7.55
N CYS A 135 -5.55 -5.59 -8.75
CA CYS A 135 -6.53 -4.85 -9.55
C CYS A 135 -7.62 -5.75 -10.15
N PRO A 136 -8.85 -5.25 -10.36
CA PRO A 136 -9.94 -5.99 -11.02
C PRO A 136 -9.62 -6.37 -12.45
N LYS A 137 -10.48 -7.19 -13.06
CA LYS A 137 -10.47 -7.39 -14.52
C LYS A 137 -10.66 -6.05 -15.26
N GLY A 138 -9.88 -5.82 -16.32
CA GLY A 138 -9.88 -4.57 -17.10
C GLY A 138 -8.98 -3.48 -16.50
N TRP A 139 -8.30 -3.79 -15.40
CA TRP A 139 -7.37 -2.90 -14.72
C TRP A 139 -6.15 -3.68 -14.23
N ARG A 140 -5.02 -3.01 -14.14
CA ARG A 140 -3.74 -3.59 -13.72
C ARG A 140 -2.98 -2.65 -12.82
N ALA A 141 -2.01 -3.21 -12.09
CA ALA A 141 -1.02 -2.40 -11.40
C ALA A 141 -0.18 -1.58 -12.41
N PRO A 142 0.25 -0.37 -12.05
CA PRO A 142 0.93 0.55 -12.96
C PRO A 142 2.33 0.07 -13.28
N THR A 143 2.84 0.39 -14.46
CA THR A 143 4.25 0.17 -14.84
C THR A 143 5.09 1.40 -14.53
N ASP A 144 6.41 1.25 -14.44
CA ASP A 144 7.30 2.41 -14.42
C ASP A 144 7.04 3.32 -15.64
N GLY A 145 7.16 4.64 -15.43
CA GLY A 145 6.80 5.65 -16.42
C GLY A 145 5.32 6.06 -16.44
N THR A 146 4.43 5.34 -15.74
CA THR A 146 3.00 5.74 -15.58
C THR A 146 2.86 7.16 -15.03
N TRP A 147 3.80 7.57 -14.18
CA TRP A 147 3.81 8.89 -13.55
C TRP A 147 4.86 9.84 -14.12
N SER A 148 5.37 9.58 -15.34
CA SER A 148 6.48 10.37 -15.92
C SER A 148 6.16 11.85 -16.12
N ASP A 149 4.89 12.17 -16.36
CA ASP A 149 4.32 13.52 -16.48
C ASP A 149 3.73 14.03 -15.16
N PHE A 150 3.91 13.32 -14.05
CA PHE A 150 3.44 13.79 -12.74
C PHE A 150 4.22 15.06 -12.38
N SER A 151 3.53 16.18 -12.35
CA SER A 151 4.12 17.48 -12.04
C SER A 151 4.21 17.76 -10.53
N LYS A 152 5.28 18.50 -10.15
CA LYS A 152 5.45 19.11 -8.83
C LYS A 152 4.44 20.23 -8.51
N THR A 153 3.73 20.76 -9.50
CA THR A 153 2.79 21.90 -9.36
C THR A 153 1.45 21.53 -8.73
N SER A 154 1.21 20.23 -8.53
CA SER A 154 -0.01 19.73 -7.90
C SER A 154 -0.02 20.01 -6.40
N ILE A 155 -1.07 20.72 -5.99
CA ILE A 155 -1.27 21.31 -4.67
C ILE A 155 -1.45 20.22 -3.61
N PHE A 156 -0.61 20.24 -2.57
CA PHE A 156 -1.01 19.72 -1.26
C PHE A 156 -2.07 20.69 -0.74
N PRO A 157 -3.34 20.31 -0.53
CA PRO A 157 -4.28 21.20 0.14
C PRO A 157 -3.72 21.46 1.54
N ALA A 158 -3.07 22.61 1.72
CA ALA A 158 -2.57 23.00 3.03
C ALA A 158 -3.80 23.21 3.92
N SER A 159 -3.93 22.39 4.97
CA SER A 159 -4.97 22.64 5.97
C SER A 159 -4.63 23.98 6.65
N SER A 160 -5.50 24.98 6.50
CA SER A 160 -5.39 26.28 7.16
C SER A 160 -5.76 26.24 8.64
N SER A 161 -6.20 25.08 9.16
CA SER A 161 -6.72 24.90 10.53
C SER A 161 -5.82 24.09 11.46
N GLY A 162 -4.62 23.70 11.04
CA GLY A 162 -3.68 22.89 11.86
C GLY A 162 -4.21 21.52 12.29
N THR A 163 -5.38 21.12 11.79
CA THR A 163 -6.05 19.86 12.06
C THR A 163 -6.87 19.49 10.83
N ASN A 164 -6.30 18.61 9.99
CA ASN A 164 -6.96 17.59 9.18
C ASN A 164 -5.90 16.85 8.38
N VAL A 165 -5.42 15.75 8.96
CA VAL A 165 -4.34 14.92 8.45
C VAL A 165 -4.91 13.92 7.45
N ALA A 166 -4.96 14.33 6.18
CA ALA A 166 -5.09 13.45 5.01
C ALA A 166 -4.56 14.18 3.78
N ASN A 167 -3.31 14.66 3.84
CA ASN A 167 -2.72 15.34 2.68
C ASN A 167 -2.48 14.32 1.56
N GLY A 168 -2.35 14.78 0.34
CA GLY A 168 -2.22 13.96 -0.86
C GLY A 168 -1.86 14.85 -2.03
N ARG A 169 -1.92 14.33 -3.25
CA ARG A 169 -1.46 15.03 -4.44
C ARG A 169 -2.40 14.76 -5.61
N THR A 170 -2.85 15.81 -6.29
CA THR A 170 -3.65 15.66 -7.51
C THR A 170 -2.76 15.48 -8.74
N TYR A 171 -2.84 14.34 -9.41
CA TYR A 171 -2.20 14.10 -10.69
C TYR A 171 -3.05 14.64 -11.84
N ASN A 172 -2.42 15.42 -12.74
CA ASN A 172 -3.03 16.06 -13.92
C ASN A 172 -4.36 16.78 -13.64
N SER A 173 -4.51 17.38 -12.46
CA SER A 173 -5.72 18.08 -12.01
C SER A 173 -7.02 17.24 -12.01
N MET A 174 -6.91 15.92 -12.15
CA MET A 174 -8.06 15.01 -12.27
C MET A 174 -8.03 13.89 -11.24
N THR A 175 -6.84 13.36 -10.91
CA THR A 175 -6.73 12.14 -10.11
C THR A 175 -6.11 12.42 -8.76
N TRP A 176 -6.86 12.22 -7.67
CA TRP A 176 -6.34 12.38 -6.32
C TRP A 176 -5.54 11.16 -5.85
N TYR A 177 -4.30 11.37 -5.40
CA TYR A 177 -3.47 10.37 -4.72
C TYR A 177 -3.38 10.74 -3.22
N PRO A 178 -4.04 10.01 -2.31
CA PRO A 178 -3.87 10.23 -0.87
C PRO A 178 -2.42 9.99 -0.40
N ALA A 179 -1.99 10.65 0.67
CA ALA A 179 -0.77 10.29 1.38
C ALA A 179 -1.03 9.08 2.29
N GLU A 180 -1.08 7.90 1.67
CA GLU A 180 -1.35 6.63 2.35
C GLU A 180 -0.24 6.22 3.35
N GLY A 181 0.93 6.87 3.29
CA GLY A 181 2.11 6.43 4.02
C GLY A 181 2.58 5.05 3.58
N TYR A 182 3.25 4.35 4.47
CA TYR A 182 3.66 2.97 4.24
C TYR A 182 3.45 2.10 5.48
N ARG A 183 3.43 0.78 5.28
CA ARG A 183 3.67 -0.20 6.34
C ARG A 183 5.12 -0.69 6.30
N ASN A 184 5.83 -0.51 7.41
CA ASN A 184 7.24 -0.85 7.53
C ASN A 184 7.38 -2.38 7.59
N TYR A 185 8.34 -2.94 6.85
CA TYR A 185 8.45 -4.40 6.78
C TYR A 185 9.16 -5.05 7.96
N THR A 186 9.92 -4.32 8.77
CA THR A 186 10.65 -4.91 9.91
C THR A 186 9.86 -4.88 11.22
N ASN A 187 8.88 -3.99 11.33
CA ASN A 187 8.11 -3.81 12.57
C ASN A 187 6.62 -3.52 12.33
N TYR A 188 6.12 -3.77 11.10
CA TYR A 188 4.72 -3.58 10.66
C TYR A 188 4.09 -2.21 10.99
N ALA A 189 4.85 -1.21 11.46
CA ALA A 189 4.32 0.09 11.83
C ALA A 189 3.89 0.90 10.60
N LEU A 190 2.84 1.70 10.77
CA LEU A 190 2.38 2.63 9.74
C LEU A 190 3.11 3.97 9.86
N GLY A 191 3.94 4.28 8.86
CA GLY A 191 4.78 5.48 8.85
C GLY A 191 4.34 6.51 7.81
N TYR A 192 4.47 7.79 8.16
CA TYR A 192 4.19 8.94 7.28
C TYR A 192 2.78 9.00 6.67
N VAL A 193 1.84 8.32 7.30
CA VAL A 193 0.43 8.36 6.97
C VAL A 193 -0.05 9.81 7.05
N GLY A 194 -0.75 10.28 6.01
CA GLY A 194 -1.26 11.65 5.90
C GLY A 194 -0.21 12.71 5.55
N SER A 195 1.07 12.36 5.38
CA SER A 195 2.14 13.31 4.99
C SER A 195 2.92 12.92 3.73
N ARG A 196 3.01 11.62 3.41
CA ARG A 196 3.70 11.12 2.21
C ARG A 196 2.88 10.05 1.48
N GLY A 197 2.89 10.08 0.16
CA GLY A 197 2.30 9.03 -0.67
C GLY A 197 3.34 8.03 -1.14
N PHE A 198 3.02 6.74 -1.04
CA PHE A 198 3.83 5.64 -1.56
C PHE A 198 2.95 4.69 -2.36
N TYR A 199 3.29 4.49 -3.63
CA TYR A 199 2.51 3.67 -4.56
C TYR A 199 3.41 2.75 -5.35
N TRP A 200 3.10 1.47 -5.37
CA TRP A 200 3.88 0.51 -6.14
C TRP A 200 3.64 0.60 -7.64
N SER A 201 4.70 0.33 -8.40
CA SER A 201 4.61 -0.13 -9.79
C SER A 201 4.98 -1.61 -9.89
N VAL A 202 4.61 -2.27 -10.99
CA VAL A 202 5.03 -3.63 -11.32
C VAL A 202 6.49 -3.72 -11.78
N SER A 203 7.15 -2.58 -12.01
CA SER A 203 8.52 -2.59 -12.51
C SER A 203 9.51 -2.82 -11.37
N VAL A 204 10.56 -3.57 -11.70
CA VAL A 204 11.65 -3.91 -10.78
C VAL A 204 12.97 -3.41 -11.31
N ILE A 205 13.92 -3.22 -10.41
CA ILE A 205 15.34 -2.99 -10.72
C ILE A 205 16.16 -3.73 -9.68
N ASP A 206 17.06 -4.59 -10.16
CA ASP A 206 17.82 -5.52 -9.33
C ASP A 206 16.92 -6.25 -8.31
N ALA A 207 17.23 -6.13 -7.02
CA ALA A 207 16.48 -6.75 -5.93
C ALA A 207 15.19 -6.02 -5.54
N SER A 208 14.92 -4.85 -6.11
CA SER A 208 13.95 -3.89 -5.61
C SER A 208 12.81 -3.64 -6.58
N ALA A 209 11.73 -3.08 -6.07
CA ALA A 209 10.60 -2.61 -6.86
C ALA A 209 10.63 -1.09 -7.02
N LYS A 210 10.07 -0.60 -8.12
CA LYS A 210 9.88 0.82 -8.40
C LYS A 210 8.54 1.30 -7.86
N SER A 211 8.51 2.56 -7.45
CA SER A 211 7.36 3.17 -6.79
C SER A 211 7.27 4.66 -7.12
N LEU A 212 6.06 5.19 -7.07
CA LEU A 212 5.82 6.61 -6.92
C LEU A 212 5.91 6.97 -5.43
N VAL A 213 6.70 7.99 -5.14
CA VAL A 213 6.82 8.60 -3.81
C VAL A 213 6.64 10.10 -3.95
N PHE A 214 5.79 10.69 -3.11
CA PHE A 214 5.66 12.14 -3.05
C PHE A 214 5.49 12.65 -1.64
N TYR A 215 5.98 13.86 -1.41
CA TYR A 215 5.74 14.68 -0.22
C TYR A 215 6.02 16.14 -0.55
N MET A 216 5.87 17.05 0.42
CA MET A 216 5.79 18.50 0.16
C MET A 216 6.85 19.05 -0.81
N SER A 217 8.11 18.62 -0.67
CA SER A 217 9.25 19.09 -1.46
C SER A 217 9.77 18.10 -2.50
N GLU A 218 9.22 16.88 -2.58
CA GLU A 218 9.74 15.82 -3.46
C GLU A 218 8.63 15.11 -4.24
N LEU A 219 9.00 14.72 -5.46
CA LEU A 219 8.25 13.84 -6.32
C LEU A 219 9.23 12.88 -7.00
N GLY A 220 9.26 11.65 -6.50
CA GLY A 220 9.99 10.55 -7.10
C GLY A 220 9.03 9.67 -7.88
N THR A 221 9.05 9.74 -9.20
CA THR A 221 8.12 8.97 -10.07
C THR A 221 8.62 7.56 -10.37
N SER A 222 9.86 7.24 -9.96
CA SER A 222 10.54 5.95 -10.17
C SER A 222 11.47 5.61 -8.99
N SER A 223 11.00 5.80 -7.76
CA SER A 223 11.77 5.52 -6.54
C SER A 223 11.95 4.03 -6.30
N ILE A 224 13.15 3.62 -5.88
CA ILE A 224 13.53 2.22 -5.65
C ILE A 224 13.31 1.84 -4.18
N ARG A 225 12.59 0.75 -3.91
CA ARG A 225 12.22 0.30 -2.55
C ARG A 225 12.20 -1.21 -2.41
N SER A 226 12.44 -1.67 -1.19
CA SER A 226 12.37 -3.08 -0.80
C SER A 226 10.96 -3.65 -0.99
N ARG A 227 10.86 -4.82 -1.61
CA ARG A 227 9.59 -5.44 -2.02
C ARG A 227 8.68 -5.83 -0.84
N ALA A 228 9.26 -5.97 0.35
CA ALA A 228 8.53 -6.30 1.57
C ALA A 228 7.74 -5.13 2.17
N PHE A 229 7.98 -3.87 1.77
CA PHE A 229 7.18 -2.73 2.25
C PHE A 229 5.70 -2.87 1.86
N GLY A 230 4.81 -2.36 2.70
CA GLY A 230 3.38 -2.26 2.37
C GLY A 230 3.06 -0.88 1.80
N TYR A 231 2.92 -0.74 0.48
CA TYR A 231 2.49 0.50 -0.18
C TYR A 231 1.16 0.31 -0.90
N ALA A 232 0.47 1.41 -1.20
CA ALA A 232 -0.76 1.35 -1.97
C ALA A 232 -0.51 0.91 -3.42
N VAL A 233 -1.54 0.39 -4.07
CA VAL A 233 -1.57 0.15 -5.52
C VAL A 233 -2.71 0.96 -6.10
N ARG A 234 -2.41 1.81 -7.10
CA ARG A 234 -3.42 2.56 -7.83
C ARG A 234 -3.55 1.99 -9.23
N CYS A 235 -4.64 1.27 -9.45
CA CYS A 235 -4.89 0.58 -10.69
C CYS A 235 -5.00 1.54 -11.88
N VAL A 236 -4.47 1.11 -13.02
CA VAL A 236 -4.60 1.76 -14.33
C VAL A 236 -5.33 0.83 -15.28
N GLN A 237 -5.99 1.39 -16.30
CA GLN A 237 -6.70 0.58 -17.29
C GLN A 237 -5.72 -0.30 -18.08
N GLU A 238 -6.13 -1.54 -18.37
CA GLU A 238 -5.36 -2.48 -19.22
C GLU A 238 -5.24 -1.99 -20.67
#